data_AF-A0A316DUR9-F1
#
_entry.id   AF-A0A316DUR9-F1
#
_cell.length_a   1.000
_cell.length_b   1.000
_cell.length_c   1.000
_cell.angle_alpha   90.00
_cell.angle_beta   90.00
_cell.angle_gamma   90.00
#
_symmetry.space_group_name_H-M   'P 1'
#
loop_
_entity.id
_entity.type
_entity.pdbx_description
1 polymer ?
#
loop_
_entity_poly.entity_id
_entity_poly.type
_entity_poly.pdbx_seq_one_letter_code
_entity_poly.pdbx_strand_id
1 'polypeptide(L)'
;MEEMLIQVKVPVHKQLIMYKEKIYLLLFCFFSFIACKQPELLISDKGAGNIMINESLKSTYDDNIIDIKTDANKLVVSIILSSSKFKTKEGLGVGSEMTTIKEVYQENVVENDINMSKGSMNIGDIGDVLIVENISFIDNNNDGIVDLVWVVKKEDF
;
A
#
# COMPACT_ATOMS: atom_id res chain seq x y z
N MET A 1 18.66 49.89 61.91
CA MET A 1 18.12 48.79 61.09
C MET A 1 17.84 49.37 59.73
N GLU A 2 18.75 49.15 58.78
CA GLU A 2 18.54 49.45 57.35
C GLU A 2 18.59 48.11 56.61
N GLU A 3 17.51 47.77 55.92
CA GLU A 3 17.46 46.62 55.02
C GLU A 3 18.08 47.00 53.68
N MET A 4 19.10 46.24 53.26
CA MET A 4 19.80 46.42 52.00
C MET A 4 19.11 45.61 50.91
N LEU A 5 18.47 46.30 49.96
CA LEU A 5 17.87 45.70 48.75
C LEU A 5 18.97 45.37 47.73
N ILE A 6 19.21 44.07 47.48
CA ILE A 6 20.09 43.61 46.41
C ILE A 6 19.28 43.49 45.12
N GLN A 7 19.52 44.40 44.17
CA GLN A 7 19.02 44.24 42.79
C GLN A 7 20.02 43.44 41.96
N VAL A 8 19.63 42.22 41.58
CA VAL A 8 20.40 41.37 40.66
C VAL A 8 20.08 41.78 39.22
N LYS A 9 21.00 42.51 38.59
CA LYS A 9 20.94 42.85 37.17
C LYS A 9 21.52 41.71 36.34
N VAL A 10 20.67 40.88 35.76
CA VAL A 10 21.09 39.80 34.86
C VAL A 10 21.44 40.38 33.48
N PRO A 11 22.62 40.09 32.89
CA PRO A 11 23.05 40.70 31.64
C PRO A 11 22.27 40.16 30.42
N VAL A 12 21.67 41.09 29.67
CA VAL A 12 20.80 40.88 28.49
C VAL A 12 21.45 40.05 27.37
N HIS A 13 22.79 40.03 27.29
CA HIS A 13 23.51 39.40 26.18
C HIS A 13 23.41 37.86 26.14
N LYS A 14 23.22 37.20 27.30
CA LYS A 14 23.05 35.74 27.36
C LYS A 14 21.70 35.25 26.84
N GLN A 15 20.66 36.10 26.83
CA GLN A 15 19.35 35.70 26.32
C GLN A 15 19.34 35.56 24.79
N LEU A 16 19.99 36.48 24.07
CA LEU A 16 19.98 36.50 22.59
C LEU A 16 20.67 35.29 21.94
N ILE A 17 21.70 34.72 22.58
CA ILE A 17 22.46 33.58 22.03
C ILE A 17 21.64 32.28 22.12
N MET A 18 20.94 32.04 23.24
CA MET A 18 20.08 30.86 23.40
C MET A 18 18.91 30.82 22.40
N TYR A 19 18.39 31.97 21.96
CA TYR A 19 17.28 32.01 21.01
C TYR A 19 17.72 31.61 19.59
N LYS A 20 18.96 31.90 19.18
CA LYS A 20 19.47 31.55 17.85
C LYS A 20 19.67 30.05 17.69
N GLU A 21 20.20 29.35 18.68
CA GLU A 21 20.43 27.90 18.63
C GLU A 21 19.13 27.08 18.59
N LYS A 22 18.09 27.53 19.30
CA LYS A 22 16.78 26.87 19.31
C LYS A 22 16.02 27.00 17.98
N ILE A 23 16.23 28.08 17.23
CA ILE A 23 15.62 28.29 15.90
C ILE A 23 16.21 27.32 14.86
N TYR A 24 17.51 27.04 14.90
CA TYR A 24 18.14 26.09 13.98
C TYR A 24 17.64 24.66 14.19
N LEU A 25 17.39 24.26 15.45
CA LEU A 25 16.83 22.94 15.76
C LEU A 25 15.40 22.78 15.21
N LEU A 26 14.60 23.86 15.26
CA LEU A 26 13.21 23.88 14.79
C LEU A 26 13.13 23.87 13.26
N LEU A 27 14.08 24.52 12.57
CA LEU A 27 14.22 24.46 11.11
C LEU A 27 14.69 23.09 10.60
N PHE A 28 15.59 22.41 11.33
CA PHE A 28 16.04 21.07 10.97
C PHE A 28 14.90 20.03 11.02
N CYS A 29 13.99 20.15 12.00
CA CYS A 29 12.78 19.32 12.08
C CYS A 29 11.77 19.60 10.94
N PHE A 30 11.75 20.81 10.38
CA PHE A 30 10.86 21.14 9.27
C PHE A 30 11.36 20.62 7.92
N PHE A 31 12.68 20.54 7.72
CA PHE A 31 13.27 20.01 6.48
C PHE A 31 13.33 18.48 6.42
N SER A 32 13.00 17.76 7.50
CA SER A 32 13.01 16.29 7.51
C SER A 32 11.83 15.63 6.77
N PHE A 33 10.80 16.40 6.41
CA PHE A 33 9.60 15.87 5.74
C PHE A 33 9.66 15.87 4.20
N ILE A 34 10.76 16.36 3.60
CA ILE A 34 11.03 16.12 2.17
C ILE A 34 11.66 14.73 2.04
N ALA A 35 11.01 13.72 2.63
CA ALA A 35 11.27 12.34 2.28
C ALA A 35 10.84 12.17 0.82
N CYS A 36 11.78 11.72 0.00
CA CYS A 36 11.52 11.33 -1.39
C CYS A 36 10.25 10.47 -1.42
N LYS A 37 9.18 10.95 -2.06
CA LYS A 37 7.96 10.16 -2.28
C LYS A 37 8.36 8.97 -3.14
N GLN A 38 8.66 7.83 -2.51
CA GLN A 38 8.72 6.57 -3.23
C GLN A 38 7.35 6.38 -3.90
N PRO A 39 7.31 5.89 -5.16
CA PRO A 39 6.05 5.59 -5.80
C PRO A 39 5.25 4.68 -4.86
N GLU A 40 4.04 5.13 -4.49
CA GLU A 40 3.19 4.37 -3.58
C GLU A 40 2.94 3.01 -4.23
N LEU A 41 3.46 1.94 -3.63
CA LEU A 41 3.20 0.55 -4.05
C LEU A 41 1.80 0.15 -3.57
N LEU A 42 0.81 0.93 -3.98
CA LEU A 42 -0.56 0.83 -3.53
C LEU A 42 -1.34 -0.12 -4.45
N ILE A 43 -2.15 -0.99 -3.87
CA ILE A 43 -3.14 -1.80 -4.59
C ILE A 43 -4.48 -1.06 -4.56
N SER A 44 -5.15 -0.99 -5.71
CA SER A 44 -6.50 -0.45 -5.86
C SER A 44 -7.29 -1.25 -6.89
N ASP A 45 -8.60 -1.02 -6.95
CA ASP A 45 -9.52 -1.56 -7.94
C ASP A 45 -9.18 -1.18 -9.40
N LYS A 46 -8.29 -0.21 -9.57
CA LYS A 46 -7.82 0.29 -10.86
C LYS A 46 -6.42 -0.15 -11.22
N GLY A 47 -5.67 -0.75 -10.31
CA GLY A 47 -4.28 -1.14 -10.59
C GLY A 47 -3.39 -1.30 -9.36
N ALA A 48 -2.08 -1.40 -9.61
CA ALA A 48 -1.06 -1.57 -8.59
C ALA A 48 0.16 -0.68 -8.88
N GLY A 49 0.52 0.17 -7.92
CA GLY A 49 1.57 1.17 -8.08
C GLY A 49 1.30 2.08 -9.28
N ASN A 50 2.24 2.10 -10.23
CA ASN A 50 2.13 2.91 -11.45
C ASN A 50 1.47 2.17 -12.63
N ILE A 51 1.04 0.92 -12.44
CA ILE A 51 0.42 0.10 -13.48
C ILE A 51 -1.10 0.15 -13.30
N MET A 52 -1.79 0.64 -14.32
CA MET A 52 -3.24 0.83 -14.31
C MET A 52 -3.91 -0.15 -15.27
N ILE A 53 -5.03 -0.73 -14.83
CA ILE A 53 -5.93 -1.52 -15.66
C ILE A 53 -6.50 -0.62 -16.78
N ASN A 54 -6.66 -1.19 -17.97
CA ASN A 54 -7.17 -0.54 -19.18
C ASN A 54 -6.30 0.62 -19.70
N GLU A 55 -5.06 0.73 -19.23
CA GLU A 55 -4.04 1.61 -19.81
C GLU A 55 -2.97 0.83 -20.56
N SER A 56 -2.30 1.48 -21.52
CA SER A 56 -1.10 0.91 -22.12
C SER A 56 0.02 0.83 -21.09
N LEU A 57 0.76 -0.27 -21.10
CA LEU A 57 1.93 -0.43 -20.23
C LEU A 57 3.02 0.58 -20.61
N LYS A 58 3.28 1.53 -19.71
CA LYS A 58 4.23 2.65 -19.94
C LYS A 58 5.64 2.37 -19.42
N SER A 59 5.83 1.40 -18.53
CA SER A 59 7.07 1.16 -17.80
C SER A 59 7.45 -0.32 -17.77
N THR A 60 8.75 -0.59 -17.73
CA THR A 60 9.30 -1.88 -17.33
C THR A 60 9.01 -2.15 -15.85
N TYR A 61 8.75 -3.41 -15.52
CA TYR A 61 8.50 -3.88 -14.17
C TYR A 61 9.41 -5.06 -13.85
N ASP A 62 9.45 -5.44 -12.57
CA ASP A 62 10.18 -6.62 -12.13
C ASP A 62 9.26 -7.84 -12.22
N ASP A 63 9.47 -8.65 -13.26
CA ASP A 63 8.66 -9.84 -13.58
C ASP A 63 8.68 -10.90 -12.46
N ASN A 64 9.60 -10.80 -11.49
CA ASN A 64 9.66 -11.74 -10.36
C ASN A 64 8.61 -11.46 -9.28
N ILE A 65 8.02 -10.26 -9.26
CA ILE A 65 7.10 -9.81 -8.20
C ILE A 65 5.73 -9.38 -8.73
N ILE A 66 5.62 -9.12 -10.03
CA ILE A 66 4.40 -8.71 -10.71
C ILE A 66 4.31 -9.48 -12.03
N ASP A 67 3.16 -10.09 -12.29
CA ASP A 67 2.80 -10.61 -13.60
C ASP A 67 1.68 -9.74 -14.20
N ILE A 68 1.80 -9.37 -15.47
CA ILE A 68 0.89 -8.45 -16.16
C ILE A 68 0.41 -9.08 -17.45
N LYS A 69 -0.92 -9.20 -17.59
CA LYS A 69 -1.54 -9.60 -18.85
C LYS A 69 -2.04 -8.37 -19.59
N THR A 70 -1.79 -8.35 -20.90
CA THR A 70 -2.31 -7.32 -21.81
C THR A 70 -3.22 -7.93 -22.89
N ASP A 71 -4.12 -7.11 -23.42
CA ASP A 71 -4.95 -7.47 -24.57
C ASP A 71 -4.22 -7.27 -25.91
N ALA A 72 -4.91 -7.51 -27.03
CA ALA A 72 -4.36 -7.31 -28.38
C ALA A 72 -3.96 -5.84 -28.67
N ASN A 73 -4.55 -4.87 -27.96
CA ASN A 73 -4.23 -3.45 -28.05
C ASN A 73 -3.11 -3.03 -27.08
N LYS A 74 -2.49 -4.00 -26.38
CA LYS A 74 -1.48 -3.78 -25.34
C LYS A 74 -2.00 -3.01 -24.13
N LEU A 75 -3.31 -3.04 -23.88
CA LEU A 75 -3.92 -2.51 -22.67
C LEU A 75 -3.83 -3.55 -21.58
N VAL A 76 -3.48 -3.13 -20.37
CA VAL A 76 -3.40 -4.03 -19.20
C VAL A 76 -4.81 -4.51 -18.86
N VAL A 77 -5.00 -5.83 -18.81
CA VAL A 77 -6.28 -6.45 -18.43
C VAL A 77 -6.22 -7.11 -17.06
N SER A 78 -5.03 -7.49 -16.61
CA SER A 78 -4.84 -7.98 -15.25
C SER A 78 -3.43 -7.79 -14.73
N ILE A 79 -3.33 -7.69 -13.40
CA ILE A 79 -2.08 -7.55 -12.65
C ILE A 79 -2.12 -8.58 -11.52
N ILE A 80 -1.14 -9.46 -11.44
CA ILE A 80 -0.98 -10.45 -10.37
C ILE A 80 0.25 -10.07 -9.56
N LEU A 81 0.11 -10.03 -8.24
CA LEU A 81 1.14 -9.65 -7.30
C LEU A 81 1.44 -10.84 -6.39
N SER A 82 2.71 -11.25 -6.33
CA SER A 82 3.21 -12.31 -5.44
C SER A 82 4.08 -11.76 -4.31
N SER A 83 4.24 -10.44 -4.23
CA SER A 83 5.11 -9.78 -3.27
C SER A 83 4.31 -9.01 -2.21
N SER A 84 4.74 -9.12 -0.95
CA SER A 84 4.23 -8.33 0.18
C SER A 84 4.58 -6.84 0.11
N LYS A 85 5.35 -6.40 -0.89
CA LYS A 85 5.70 -4.98 -1.09
C LYS A 85 4.49 -4.11 -1.44
N PHE A 86 3.49 -4.68 -2.11
CA PHE A 86 2.29 -3.96 -2.49
C PHE A 86 1.20 -4.16 -1.45
N LYS A 87 0.53 -3.07 -1.08
CA LYS A 87 -0.56 -3.09 -0.09
C LYS A 87 -1.69 -2.16 -0.49
N THR A 88 -2.93 -2.48 -0.11
CA THR A 88 -4.04 -1.54 -0.17
C THR A 88 -3.82 -0.37 0.77
N LYS A 89 -4.68 0.66 0.71
CA LYS A 89 -4.64 1.79 1.65
C LYS A 89 -4.85 1.35 3.12
N GLU A 90 -5.51 0.22 3.35
CA GLU A 90 -5.69 -0.41 4.65
C GLU A 90 -4.48 -1.27 5.09
N GLY A 91 -3.46 -1.42 4.25
CA GLY A 91 -2.29 -2.23 4.55
C GLY A 91 -2.47 -3.73 4.26
N LEU A 92 -3.44 -4.09 3.42
CA LEU A 92 -3.75 -5.50 3.08
C LEU A 92 -3.09 -5.91 1.76
N GLY A 93 -2.68 -7.16 1.62
CA GLY A 93 -2.09 -7.70 0.39
C GLY A 93 -1.47 -9.07 0.63
N VAL A 94 -0.46 -9.45 -0.15
CA VAL A 94 0.27 -10.72 0.07
C VAL A 94 0.84 -10.79 1.50
N GLY A 95 0.60 -11.91 2.18
CA GLY A 95 0.94 -12.17 3.58
C GLY A 95 -0.09 -11.66 4.60
N SER A 96 -1.21 -11.07 4.17
CA SER A 96 -2.30 -10.69 5.08
C SER A 96 -3.19 -11.89 5.37
N GLU A 97 -3.81 -11.93 6.56
CA GLU A 97 -4.78 -12.97 6.90
C GLU A 97 -6.12 -12.75 6.18
N MET A 98 -6.70 -13.83 5.66
CA MET A 98 -8.01 -13.81 4.98
C MET A 98 -9.13 -13.32 5.90
N THR A 99 -9.07 -13.66 7.19
CA THR A 99 -10.00 -13.19 8.23
C THR A 99 -9.96 -11.67 8.38
N THR A 100 -8.76 -11.07 8.41
CA THR A 100 -8.60 -9.61 8.52
C THR A 100 -9.22 -8.89 7.32
N ILE A 101 -9.09 -9.46 6.12
CA ILE A 101 -9.69 -8.89 4.91
C ILE A 101 -11.22 -8.87 5.01
N LYS A 102 -11.81 -9.99 5.47
CA LYS A 102 -13.26 -10.07 5.73
C LYS A 102 -13.73 -9.03 6.74
N GLU A 103 -12.98 -8.83 7.82
CA GLU A 103 -13.33 -7.87 8.89
C GLU A 103 -13.24 -6.41 8.43
N VAL A 104 -12.24 -6.08 7.60
CA VAL A 104 -12.02 -4.71 7.11
C VAL A 104 -13.05 -4.31 6.05
N TYR A 105 -13.36 -5.19 5.11
CA TYR A 105 -14.26 -4.87 3.98
C TYR A 105 -15.70 -5.32 4.19
N GLN A 106 -15.96 -6.20 5.16
CA GLN A 106 -17.27 -6.65 5.62
C GLN A 106 -18.21 -7.04 4.46
N GLU A 107 -19.30 -6.31 4.28
CA GLU A 107 -20.35 -6.59 3.31
C GLU A 107 -19.90 -6.46 1.84
N ASN A 108 -18.72 -5.92 1.57
CA ASN A 108 -18.17 -5.76 0.21
C ASN A 108 -17.32 -6.95 -0.25
N VAL A 109 -17.14 -7.96 0.60
CA VAL A 109 -16.38 -9.16 0.27
C VAL A 109 -17.31 -10.20 -0.33
N VAL A 110 -16.98 -10.68 -1.51
CA VAL A 110 -17.59 -11.86 -2.11
C VAL A 110 -16.61 -13.02 -1.95
N GLU A 111 -17.06 -14.08 -1.29
CA GLU A 111 -16.32 -15.34 -1.20
C GLU A 111 -16.67 -16.20 -2.41
N ASN A 112 -15.65 -16.66 -3.15
CA ASN A 112 -15.85 -17.52 -4.32
C ASN A 112 -14.82 -18.65 -4.34
N ASP A 113 -15.31 -19.87 -4.58
CA ASP A 113 -14.46 -21.00 -4.92
C ASP A 113 -14.14 -20.93 -6.42
N ILE A 114 -12.98 -20.39 -6.78
CA ILE A 114 -12.60 -20.27 -8.19
C ILE A 114 -11.98 -21.59 -8.65
N ASN A 115 -12.79 -22.41 -9.32
CA ASN A 115 -12.33 -23.62 -9.98
C ASN A 115 -11.68 -23.29 -11.34
N MET A 116 -10.48 -23.82 -11.58
CA MET A 116 -9.85 -23.77 -12.90
C MET A 116 -10.49 -24.82 -13.79
N SER A 117 -11.08 -24.42 -14.90
CA SER A 117 -11.66 -25.35 -15.88
C SER A 117 -11.04 -25.18 -17.26
N LYS A 118 -10.94 -26.28 -18.00
CA LYS A 118 -10.65 -26.27 -19.45
C LYS A 118 -11.83 -26.92 -20.16
N GLY A 119 -12.72 -26.08 -20.70
CA GLY A 119 -14.02 -26.55 -21.20
C GLY A 119 -14.90 -27.00 -20.04
N SER A 120 -15.49 -28.19 -20.12
CA SER A 120 -16.27 -28.77 -19.02
C SER A 120 -15.43 -29.51 -17.97
N MET A 121 -14.12 -29.64 -18.18
CA MET A 121 -13.24 -30.39 -17.29
C MET A 121 -12.65 -29.46 -16.24
N ASN A 122 -12.92 -29.73 -14.95
CA ASN A 122 -12.18 -29.12 -13.85
C ASN A 122 -10.74 -29.65 -13.87
N ILE A 123 -9.77 -28.74 -13.93
CA ILE A 123 -8.34 -29.03 -14.00
C ILE A 123 -7.60 -28.64 -12.72
N GLY A 124 -8.27 -28.02 -11.75
CA GLY A 124 -7.67 -27.68 -10.46
C GLY A 124 -8.48 -26.65 -9.67
N ASP A 125 -8.11 -26.50 -8.41
CA ASP A 125 -8.61 -25.46 -7.52
C ASP A 125 -7.55 -24.35 -7.41
N ILE A 126 -7.99 -23.09 -7.35
CA ILE A 126 -7.12 -21.94 -7.09
C ILE A 126 -6.94 -21.74 -5.58
N GLY A 127 -7.81 -22.33 -4.75
CA GLY A 127 -7.89 -22.14 -3.31
C GLY A 127 -8.96 -21.12 -2.92
N ASP A 128 -8.90 -20.67 -1.67
CA ASP A 128 -9.87 -19.72 -1.13
C ASP A 128 -9.66 -18.32 -1.73
N VAL A 129 -10.74 -17.73 -2.27
CA VAL A 129 -10.68 -16.39 -2.88
C VAL A 129 -11.67 -15.43 -2.24
N LEU A 130 -11.15 -14.27 -1.81
CA LEU A 130 -11.95 -13.12 -1.38
C LEU A 130 -11.86 -12.03 -2.42
N ILE A 131 -13.01 -11.63 -2.96
CA ILE A 131 -13.10 -10.59 -3.98
C ILE A 131 -13.67 -9.33 -3.35
N VAL A 132 -12.91 -8.23 -3.47
CA VAL A 132 -13.32 -6.89 -3.06
C VAL A 132 -13.19 -5.99 -4.28
N GLU A 133 -14.34 -5.53 -4.80
CA GLU A 133 -14.40 -4.79 -6.06
C GLU A 133 -13.73 -5.58 -7.21
N ASN A 134 -12.56 -5.12 -7.69
CA ASN A 134 -11.79 -5.73 -8.76
C ASN A 134 -10.51 -6.42 -8.25
N ILE A 135 -10.37 -6.56 -6.94
CA ILE A 135 -9.20 -7.11 -6.26
C ILE A 135 -9.59 -8.48 -5.70
N SER A 136 -8.90 -9.53 -6.13
CA SER A 136 -9.01 -10.87 -5.56
C SER A 136 -7.81 -11.14 -4.67
N PHE A 137 -8.07 -11.51 -3.42
CA PHE A 137 -7.08 -12.02 -2.47
C PHE A 137 -7.19 -13.53 -2.47
N ILE A 138 -6.09 -14.22 -2.78
CA ILE A 138 -6.07 -15.66 -3.03
C ILE A 138 -5.12 -16.32 -2.03
N ASP A 139 -5.65 -17.31 -1.32
CA ASP A 139 -4.91 -18.27 -0.51
C ASP A 139 -4.91 -19.60 -1.28
N ASN A 140 -3.76 -20.01 -1.82
CA ASN A 140 -3.69 -21.16 -2.72
C ASN A 140 -3.45 -22.49 -2.01
N ASN A 141 -3.03 -22.43 -0.74
CA ASN A 141 -2.65 -23.59 0.04
C ASN A 141 -3.60 -23.82 1.24
N ASN A 142 -4.56 -22.93 1.42
CA ASN A 142 -5.61 -22.91 2.44
C ASN A 142 -5.05 -22.83 3.88
N ASP A 143 -4.00 -22.04 4.10
CA ASP A 143 -3.43 -21.76 5.43
C ASP A 143 -4.01 -20.50 6.10
N GLY A 144 -4.94 -19.81 5.42
CA GLY A 144 -5.59 -18.58 5.83
C GLY A 144 -4.80 -17.32 5.49
N ILE A 145 -3.68 -17.42 4.77
CA ILE A 145 -2.81 -16.31 4.41
C ILE A 145 -2.86 -16.06 2.90
N VAL A 146 -2.95 -14.79 2.52
CA VAL A 146 -2.93 -14.40 1.11
C VAL A 146 -1.57 -14.69 0.49
N ASP A 147 -1.53 -15.59 -0.49
CA ASP A 147 -0.35 -15.88 -1.31
C ASP A 147 -0.26 -14.93 -2.51
N LEU A 148 -1.40 -14.57 -3.10
CA LEU A 148 -1.48 -13.79 -4.32
C LEU A 148 -2.56 -12.73 -4.24
N VAL A 149 -2.29 -11.58 -4.85
CA VAL A 149 -3.32 -10.56 -5.11
C VAL A 149 -3.48 -10.38 -6.61
N TRP A 150 -4.72 -10.47 -7.09
CA TRP A 150 -5.05 -10.36 -8.49
C TRP A 150 -6.00 -9.18 -8.72
N VAL A 151 -5.55 -8.17 -9.45
CA VAL A 151 -6.37 -7.04 -9.90
C VAL A 151 -6.79 -7.30 -11.34
N VAL A 152 -8.09 -7.33 -11.60
CA VAL A 152 -8.65 -7.68 -12.91
C VAL A 152 -9.54 -6.57 -13.45
N LYS A 153 -9.54 -6.39 -14.77
CA LYS A 153 -10.55 -5.54 -15.41
C LYS A 153 -11.94 -6.11 -15.13
N LYS A 154 -12.82 -5.28 -14.56
CA LYS A 154 -14.24 -5.60 -14.47
C LYS A 154 -14.79 -5.79 -15.87
N GLU A 155 -15.17 -7.02 -16.20
CA GLU A 155 -16.02 -7.27 -17.34
C GLU A 155 -17.46 -7.11 -16.84
N ASP A 156 -18.23 -6.23 -17.47
CA ASP A 156 -19.66 -6.13 -17.23
C ASP A 156 -20.28 -7.46 -17.73
N PHE A 157 -20.49 -8.41 -16.81
CA PHE A 157 -21.16 -9.68 -17.06
C PHE A 157 -22.66 -9.48 -17.33
#